data_AF-A0A8H9DCM7-F1
#
_entry.id   AF-A0A8H9DCM7-F1
#
_cell.length_a   1.000
_cell.length_b   1.000
_cell.length_c   1.000
_cell.angle_alpha   90.00
_cell.angle_beta   90.00
_cell.angle_gamma   90.00
#
_symmetry.space_group_name_H-M   'P 1'
#
loop_
_entity.id
_entity.type
_entity.pdbx_description
1 polymer ?
#
loop_
_entity_poly.entity_id
_entity_poly.type
_entity_poly.pdbx_seq_one_letter_code
_entity_poly.pdbx_strand_id
1 'polypeptide(L)'
;MKKLAFLLVVLIALAQYPLWYGKGSWLSVLEIDQEVAAQRKINQKLQNRNTVLEAEVNNLKKGLDAIEELARNELGMIRNDEVFFQVLDNNKEESSQQREQ
;
A
#
# COMPACT_ATOMS: atom_id res chain seq x y z
N MET A 1 -6.55 42.29 54.00
CA MET A 1 -7.72 41.73 53.30
C MET A 1 -7.71 41.99 51.80
N LYS A 2 -7.83 43.24 51.32
CA LYS A 2 -7.93 43.56 49.88
C LYS A 2 -6.73 43.14 49.00
N LYS A 3 -5.50 43.18 49.54
CA LYS A 3 -4.27 42.78 48.81
C LYS A 3 -4.21 41.28 48.48
N LEU A 4 -4.69 40.43 49.40
CA LEU A 4 -4.77 38.99 49.18
C LEU A 4 -5.81 38.65 48.11
N ALA A 5 -6.97 39.32 48.15
CA ALA A 5 -7.99 39.17 47.11
C ALA A 5 -7.47 39.59 45.73
N PHE A 6 -6.74 40.70 45.65
CA PHE A 6 -6.12 41.16 44.39
C PHE A 6 -5.09 40.16 43.85
N LEU A 7 -4.21 39.63 44.72
CA LEU A 7 -3.22 38.63 44.34
C LEU A 7 -3.89 37.34 43.81
N LEU A 8 -4.99 36.91 44.44
CA LEU A 8 -5.74 35.73 44.04
C LEU A 8 -6.41 35.92 42.68
N VAL A 9 -6.97 37.10 42.41
CA VAL A 9 -7.53 37.46 41.10
C VAL A 9 -6.46 37.47 40.01
N VAL A 10 -5.27 38.04 40.30
CA VAL A 10 -4.15 38.04 39.35
C VAL A 10 -3.67 36.61 39.04
N LEU A 11 -3.63 35.74 40.06
CA LEU A 11 -3.23 34.34 39.90
C LEU A 11 -4.26 33.54 39.07
N ILE A 12 -5.55 33.79 39.28
CA ILE A 12 -6.62 33.22 38.45
C ILE A 12 -6.53 33.72 37.01
N ALA A 13 -6.30 35.03 36.80
CA ALA A 13 -6.16 35.59 35.46
C ALA A 13 -4.94 35.01 34.72
N LEU A 14 -3.82 34.83 35.42
CA LEU A 14 -2.63 34.15 34.87
C LEU A 14 -2.88 32.68 34.52
N ALA A 15 -3.75 31.98 35.25
CA ALA A 15 -4.14 30.61 34.95
C ALA A 15 -5.18 30.53 33.81
N GLN A 16 -6.03 31.54 33.65
CA GLN A 16 -7.04 31.63 32.59
C GLN A 16 -6.45 32.10 31.25
N TYR A 17 -5.39 32.90 31.27
CA TYR A 17 -4.73 33.40 30.06
C TYR A 17 -4.22 32.28 29.11
N PRO A 18 -3.56 31.21 29.60
CA PRO A 18 -3.21 30.05 28.79
C PRO A 18 -4.40 29.27 28.25
N LEU A 19 -5.59 29.38 28.83
CA LEU A 19 -6.78 28.71 28.29
C LEU A 19 -7.32 29.44 27.05
N TRP A 20 -7.09 30.75 26.95
CA TRP A 20 -7.54 31.57 25.82
C TRP A 20 -6.48 31.63 24.71
N TYR A 21 -5.20 31.63 25.08
CA TYR A 21 -4.05 31.77 24.17
C TYR A 21 -3.13 30.54 24.09
N GLY A 22 -3.40 29.47 24.83
CA GLY A 22 -2.57 28.27 24.82
C GLY A 22 -2.66 27.50 23.51
N LYS A 23 -1.81 26.47 23.39
CA LYS A 23 -1.55 25.64 22.20
C LYS A 23 -2.78 25.01 21.51
N GLY A 24 -3.98 25.19 22.04
CA GLY A 24 -5.28 24.80 21.46
C GLY A 24 -6.25 25.96 21.26
N SER A 25 -5.77 27.21 21.12
CA SER A 25 -6.60 28.36 20.79
C SER A 25 -7.38 28.09 19.50
N TRP A 26 -8.65 28.54 19.44
CA TRP A 26 -9.57 28.30 18.31
C TRP A 26 -8.96 28.67 16.95
N LEU A 27 -8.05 29.66 16.93
CA LEU A 27 -7.35 30.08 15.72
C LEU A 27 -6.32 29.04 15.23
N SER A 28 -5.61 28.39 16.15
CA SER A 28 -4.63 27.34 15.83
C SER A 28 -5.29 26.06 15.30
N VAL A 29 -6.52 25.77 15.74
CA VAL A 29 -7.28 24.62 15.21
C VAL A 29 -7.61 24.82 13.74
N LEU A 30 -8.01 26.02 13.32
CA LEU A 30 -8.35 26.30 11.92
C LEU A 30 -7.14 26.22 10.98
N GLU A 31 -5.97 26.63 11.45
CA GLU A 31 -4.74 26.61 10.64
C GLU A 31 -4.19 25.17 10.51
N ILE A 32 -4.15 24.43 11.61
CA ILE A 32 -3.72 23.02 11.61
C ILE A 32 -4.69 22.14 10.81
N ASP A 33 -6.00 22.41 10.87
CA ASP A 33 -6.99 21.63 10.11
C ASP A 33 -6.87 21.87 8.60
N GLN A 34 -6.50 23.10 8.17
CA GLN A 34 -6.20 23.38 6.76
C GLN A 34 -4.96 22.64 6.27
N GLU A 35 -3.88 22.60 7.07
CA GLU A 35 -2.65 21.88 6.71
C GLU A 35 -2.89 20.37 6.63
N VAL A 36 -3.64 19.81 7.58
CA VAL A 36 -4.06 18.40 7.58
C VAL A 36 -4.95 18.10 6.38
N ALA A 37 -5.90 18.97 6.03
CA ALA A 37 -6.76 18.80 4.87
C ALA A 37 -5.98 18.83 3.54
N ALA A 38 -5.03 19.74 3.39
CA ALA A 38 -4.16 19.82 2.22
C ALA A 38 -3.30 18.55 2.08
N GLN A 39 -2.69 18.10 3.17
CA GLN A 39 -1.86 16.90 3.18
C GLN A 39 -2.67 15.63 2.90
N ARG A 40 -3.90 15.53 3.42
CA ARG A 40 -4.82 14.42 3.11
C ARG A 40 -5.16 14.36 1.62
N LYS A 41 -5.42 15.51 0.98
CA LYS A 41 -5.72 15.57 -0.45
C LYS A 41 -4.54 15.13 -1.31
N ILE A 42 -3.32 15.51 -0.93
CA ILE A 42 -2.09 15.07 -1.61
C ILE A 42 -1.90 13.55 -1.45
N ASN A 43 -2.05 13.05 -0.22
CA ASN A 43 -1.93 11.61 0.05
C ASN A 43 -2.95 10.79 -0.73
N GLN A 44 -4.22 11.20 -0.79
CA GLN A 44 -5.24 10.52 -1.59
C GLN A 44 -4.88 10.48 -3.08
N LYS A 45 -4.35 11.59 -3.63
CA LYS A 45 -3.90 11.63 -5.03
C LYS A 45 -2.73 10.67 -5.27
N LEU A 46 -1.78 10.59 -4.34
CA LEU A 46 -0.65 9.67 -4.44
C LEU A 46 -1.09 8.20 -4.31
N GLN A 47 -1.99 7.89 -3.39
CA GLN A 47 -2.55 6.55 -3.23
C GLN A 47 -3.26 6.09 -4.51
N ASN A 48 -4.12 6.92 -5.10
CA ASN A 48 -4.80 6.58 -6.35
C ASN A 48 -3.81 6.28 -7.50
N ARG A 49 -2.75 7.10 -7.62
CA ARG A 49 -1.71 6.86 -8.63
C ARG A 49 -0.96 5.56 -8.38
N ASN A 50 -0.64 5.27 -7.12
CA ASN A 50 0.05 4.05 -6.75
C ASN A 50 -0.80 2.81 -7.09
N THR A 51 -2.09 2.82 -6.75
CA THR A 51 -3.00 1.73 -7.11
C THR A 51 -3.09 1.50 -8.63
N VAL A 52 -3.13 2.58 -9.43
CA VAL A 52 -3.14 2.46 -10.90
C VAL A 52 -1.83 1.86 -11.41
N LEU A 53 -0.69 2.36 -10.93
CA LEU A 53 0.63 1.85 -11.32
C LEU A 53 0.84 0.40 -10.92
N GLU A 54 0.39 0.02 -9.73
CA GLU A 54 0.46 -1.37 -9.25
C GLU A 54 -0.38 -2.31 -10.12
N ALA A 55 -1.58 -1.88 -10.51
CA ALA A 55 -2.42 -2.62 -11.45
C ALA A 55 -1.75 -2.76 -12.82
N GLU A 56 -1.11 -1.70 -13.32
CA GLU A 56 -0.38 -1.71 -14.60
C GLU A 56 0.82 -2.67 -14.56
N VAL A 57 1.63 -2.62 -13.49
CA VAL A 57 2.75 -3.54 -13.29
C VAL A 57 2.27 -4.99 -13.21
N ASN A 58 1.18 -5.25 -12.49
CA ASN A 58 0.62 -6.59 -12.38
C ASN A 58 0.10 -7.10 -13.74
N ASN A 59 -0.55 -6.23 -14.51
CA ASN A 59 -1.02 -6.57 -15.85
C ASN A 59 0.15 -6.86 -16.81
N LEU A 60 1.21 -6.06 -16.77
CA LEU A 60 2.42 -6.29 -17.58
C LEU A 60 3.10 -7.62 -17.22
N LYS A 61 3.22 -7.94 -15.92
CA LYS A 61 3.78 -9.22 -15.47
C LYS A 61 2.95 -10.40 -15.97
N LYS A 62 1.64 -10.38 -15.74
CA LYS A 62 0.72 -11.42 -16.22
C LYS A 62 0.75 -11.59 -17.74
N GLY A 63 0.87 -10.48 -18.48
CA GLY A 63 1.00 -10.51 -19.93
C GLY A 63 2.29 -11.19 -20.39
N LEU A 64 3.41 -10.94 -19.71
CA LEU A 64 4.68 -11.61 -19.99
C LEU A 64 4.65 -13.10 -19.61
N ASP A 65 4.10 -13.43 -18.45
CA ASP A 65 3.98 -14.81 -17.98
C ASP A 65 3.13 -15.64 -18.96
N ALA A 66 2.02 -15.07 -19.47
CA ALA A 66 1.18 -15.74 -20.46
C ALA A 66 1.89 -15.98 -21.80
N ILE A 67 2.75 -15.04 -22.23
CA ILE A 67 3.57 -15.20 -23.45
C ILE A 67 4.65 -16.26 -23.23
N GLU A 68 5.26 -16.30 -22.04
CA GLU A 68 6.27 -17.29 -21.69
C GLU A 68 5.66 -18.70 -21.64
N GLU A 69 4.48 -18.88 -21.04
CA GLU A 69 3.77 -20.16 -21.08
C GLU A 69 3.48 -20.63 -22.50
N LEU A 70 3.04 -19.73 -23.39
CA LEU A 70 2.81 -20.04 -24.80
C LEU A 70 4.10 -20.49 -25.49
N ALA A 71 5.20 -19.74 -25.31
CA ALA A 71 6.48 -20.05 -25.91
C ALA A 71 7.06 -21.39 -25.41
N ARG A 72 6.88 -21.70 -24.12
CA ARG A 72 7.35 -22.96 -23.53
C ARG A 72 6.48 -24.15 -23.95
N ASN A 73 5.15 -24.01 -23.94
CA ASN A 73 4.24 -25.13 -24.18
C ASN A 73 4.02 -25.43 -25.67
N GLU A 74 3.93 -24.42 -26.52
CA GLU A 74 3.65 -24.63 -27.96
C GLU A 74 4.93 -24.70 -28.79
N LEU A 75 5.92 -23.86 -28.48
CA LEU A 75 7.13 -23.75 -29.29
C LEU A 75 8.32 -24.52 -28.69
N GLY A 76 8.17 -25.07 -27.48
CA GLY A 76 9.26 -25.77 -26.78
C GLY A 76 10.47 -24.87 -26.51
N MET A 77 10.26 -23.54 -26.46
CA MET A 77 11.35 -22.59 -26.28
C MET A 77 11.89 -22.69 -24.85
N ILE A 78 13.21 -22.80 -24.76
CA ILE A 78 13.96 -22.79 -23.51
C ILE A 78 14.93 -21.60 -23.51
N ARG A 79 15.16 -21.01 -22.34
CA ARG A 79 16.16 -19.94 -22.19
C ARG A 79 17.59 -20.48 -22.39
N ASN A 80 18.50 -19.61 -22.80
CA ASN A 80 19.89 -19.98 -23.07
C ASN A 80 20.65 -20.50 -21.84
N ASP A 81 20.18 -20.19 -20.63
CA ASP A 81 20.78 -20.49 -19.34
C ASP A 81 19.94 -21.46 -18.47
N GLU A 82 18.97 -22.17 -19.05
CA GLU A 82 18.13 -23.12 -18.29
C GLU A 82 18.31 -24.59 -18.72
N VAL A 83 18.20 -25.49 -17.76
CA VAL A 83 18.21 -26.95 -17.98
C VAL A 83 16.77 -27.46 -17.90
N PHE A 84 16.22 -27.91 -19.02
CA PHE A 84 14.85 -28.41 -19.12
C PHE A 84 14.77 -29.92 -18.87
N PHE A 85 13.92 -30.33 -17.92
CA PHE A 85 13.64 -31.73 -17.62
C PHE A 85 12.20 -32.06 -18.00
N GLN A 86 12.02 -33.03 -18.91
CA GLN A 86 10.70 -33.59 -19.23
C GLN A 86 10.59 -34.97 -18.59
N VAL A 87 9.67 -35.11 -17.64
CA VAL A 87 9.37 -36.41 -17.03
C VAL A 87 8.46 -37.17 -17.98
N LEU A 88 8.98 -38.24 -18.59
CA LEU A 88 8.18 -39.19 -19.36
C LEU A 88 7.62 -40.22 -18.37
N ASP A 89 6.30 -40.29 -18.25
CA ASP A 89 5.65 -41.37 -17.50
C ASP A 89 5.75 -42.67 -18.30
N ASN A 90 6.61 -43.57 -17.84
CA ASN A 90 6.83 -44.89 -18.44
C ASN A 90 5.62 -45.84 -18.28
N ASN A 91 4.55 -45.39 -17.61
CA ASN A 91 3.36 -46.20 -17.30
C ASN A 91 2.34 -46.31 -18.46
N LYS A 92 2.61 -45.68 -19.62
CA LYS A 92 1.71 -45.77 -20.78
C LYS A 92 1.94 -47.02 -21.64
N GLU A 93 3.13 -47.62 -21.59
CA GLU A 93 3.44 -48.80 -22.41
C GLU A 93 2.74 -50.08 -21.90
N GLU A 94 2.53 -50.21 -20.59
CA GLU A 94 1.90 -51.40 -19.98
C GLU A 94 0.38 -51.49 -20.25
N SER A 95 -0.29 -50.35 -20.45
CA SER A 95 -1.75 -50.30 -20.72
C SER A 95 -2.14 -50.69 -22.15
N SER A 96 -1.18 -50.70 -23.08
CA SER A 96 -1.41 -51.06 -24.50
C SER A 96 -1.31 -52.57 -24.73
N GLN A 97 -0.48 -53.28 -23.94
CA GLN A 97 -0.27 -54.73 -24.06
C GLN A 97 -1.39 -55.57 -23.42
N GLN A 98 -2.20 -54.99 -22.54
CA GLN A 98 -3.37 -55.66 -21.94
C GLN A 98 -4.65 -55.58 -22.79
N ARG A 99 -4.64 -54.83 -23.90
CA ARG A 99 -5.77 -54.76 -24.84
C ARG A 99 -5.66 -55.73 -26.02
N GLU A 100 -4.53 -56.43 -26.15
CA GLU A 100 -4.29 -57.44 -27.20
C GLU A 100 -4.25 -58.88 -26.65
N GLN A 101 -4.55 -59.09 -25.36
CA GLN A 101 -4.81 -60.42 -24.77
C GLN A 101 -6.31 -60.66 -24.57
#